data_AF-A0A2U2I5R4-F1
#
_entry.id   AF-A0A2U2I5R4-F1
#
_cell.length_a   1.000
_cell.length_b   1.000
_cell.length_c   1.000
_cell.angle_alpha   90.00
_cell.angle_beta   90.00
_cell.angle_gamma   90.00
#
_symmetry.space_group_name_H-M   'P 1'
#
loop_
_entity.id
_entity.type
_entity.pdbx_description
1 polymer ?
#
loop_
_entity_poly.entity_id
_entity_poly.type
_entity_poly.pdbx_seq_one_letter_code
_entity_poly.pdbx_strand_id
1 'polypeptide(L)'
;MNLYEAIRWGNDGDDPLTGGPNGPDTCLIVRAETPEQASILADAELAALRAGWTSALYLLGQDLGSDSTPRVLRGPYIQSAYCHGWRQWQRQSRTDPWTEQVK
;
A
#
# COMPACT_ATOMS: atom_id res chain seq x y z
N MET A 1 -4.34 9.47 -13.83
CA MET A 1 -4.40 8.29 -12.93
C MET A 1 -4.23 8.74 -11.50
N ASN A 2 -4.48 7.88 -10.51
CA ASN A 2 -4.22 8.18 -9.11
C ASN A 2 -2.86 7.62 -8.69
N LEU A 3 -2.25 8.27 -7.71
CA LEU A 3 -1.06 7.80 -7.01
C LEU A 3 -1.49 7.27 -5.65
N TYR A 4 -1.14 6.02 -5.38
CA TYR A 4 -1.42 5.36 -4.11
C TYR A 4 -0.11 5.00 -3.41
N GLU A 5 -0.05 5.17 -2.10
CA GLU A 5 0.90 4.44 -1.26
C GLU A 5 0.23 3.14 -0.81
N ALA A 6 0.73 2.02 -1.28
CA ALA A 6 0.30 0.68 -0.89
C ALA A 6 1.17 0.19 0.25
N ILE A 7 0.52 -0.23 1.33
CA ILE A 7 1.18 -0.55 2.59
C ILE A 7 0.83 -1.96 2.99
N ARG A 8 1.86 -2.75 3.25
CA ARG A 8 1.75 -4.01 3.96
C ARG A 8 2.16 -3.77 5.41
N TRP A 9 1.28 -4.11 6.35
CA TRP A 9 1.58 -3.96 7.76
C TRP A 9 2.58 -4.99 8.24
N GLY A 10 3.59 -4.48 8.93
CA GLY A 10 4.57 -5.21 9.70
C GLY A 10 4.01 -6.09 10.80
N ASN A 11 2.77 -5.82 11.23
CA ASN A 11 2.19 -6.05 12.56
C ASN A 11 2.81 -5.18 13.66
N ASP A 12 1.96 -4.75 14.59
CA ASP A 12 2.36 -3.91 15.73
C ASP A 12 3.33 -4.71 16.61
N GLY A 13 4.57 -4.24 16.66
CA GLY A 13 5.58 -4.65 17.63
C GLY A 13 6.08 -3.43 18.38
N ASP A 14 6.74 -3.66 19.52
CA ASP A 14 7.26 -2.57 20.36
C ASP A 14 8.39 -1.76 19.67
N ASP A 15 9.00 -2.32 18.62
CA ASP A 15 10.02 -1.65 17.81
C ASP A 15 9.39 -0.96 16.59
N PRO A 16 9.40 0.39 16.54
CA PRO A 16 8.79 1.16 15.45
C PRO A 16 9.52 1.06 14.11
N LEU A 17 10.76 0.54 14.09
CA LEU A 17 11.58 0.37 12.89
C LEU A 17 11.55 -1.05 12.36
N THR A 18 11.57 -2.07 13.24
CA THR A 18 11.61 -3.47 12.83
C THR A 18 10.26 -4.17 12.87
N GLY A 19 9.25 -3.57 13.50
CA GLY A 19 7.90 -4.11 13.65
C GLY A 19 7.83 -5.32 14.58
N GLY A 20 6.72 -6.04 14.56
CA GLY A 20 6.58 -7.30 15.31
C GLY A 20 6.97 -8.52 14.47
N PRO A 21 6.45 -9.74 14.76
CA PRO A 21 6.90 -10.97 14.12
C PRO A 21 6.65 -11.06 12.61
N ASN A 22 5.85 -10.16 12.05
CA ASN A 22 5.65 -10.07 10.61
C ASN A 22 6.66 -9.10 9.96
N GLY A 23 7.61 -8.51 10.71
CA GLY A 23 8.65 -7.62 10.20
C GLY A 23 8.19 -6.16 10.10
N PRO A 24 8.92 -5.29 9.39
CA PRO A 24 8.56 -3.89 9.33
C PRO A 24 7.47 -3.59 8.29
N ASP A 25 6.89 -2.39 8.40
CA ASP A 25 5.99 -1.86 7.38
C ASP A 25 6.70 -1.74 6.04
N THR A 26 6.02 -2.23 5.00
CA THR A 26 6.54 -2.21 3.64
C THR A 26 5.63 -1.39 2.76
N CYS A 27 6.18 -0.36 2.13
CA CYS A 27 5.45 0.59 1.31
C CYS A 27 5.86 0.51 -0.17
N LEU A 28 4.91 0.80 -1.05
CA LEU A 28 5.09 0.91 -2.49
C LEU A 28 4.33 2.14 -2.99
N ILE A 29 4.88 2.86 -3.97
CA ILE A 29 4.15 3.91 -4.69
C ILE A 29 3.62 3.29 -5.98
N VAL A 30 2.30 3.32 -6.16
CA VAL A 30 1.61 2.67 -7.27
C VAL A 30 0.78 3.70 -8.04
N ARG A 31 0.92 3.69 -9.35
CA ARG A 31 0.00 4.38 -10.26
C ARG A 31 -1.11 3.43 -10.66
N ALA A 32 -2.36 3.82 -10.41
CA ALA A 32 -3.53 3.02 -10.78
C ALA A 32 -4.79 3.89 -10.88
N GLU A 33 -5.86 3.36 -11.44
CA GLU A 33 -7.17 4.03 -11.46
C GLU A 33 -7.91 3.84 -10.14
N THR A 34 -7.94 2.60 -9.63
CA THR A 34 -8.71 2.23 -8.44
C THR A 34 -7.84 1.61 -7.35
N PRO A 35 -8.31 1.56 -6.08
CA PRO A 35 -7.64 0.84 -5.01
C PRO A 35 -7.41 -0.64 -5.33
N GLU A 36 -8.37 -1.30 -5.99
CA GLU A 36 -8.26 -2.71 -6.38
C GLU A 36 -7.10 -2.91 -7.35
N GLN A 37 -7.00 -2.09 -8.39
CA GLN A 37 -5.91 -2.17 -9.35
C GLN A 37 -4.56 -1.88 -8.69
N ALA A 38 -4.50 -0.90 -7.78
CA ALA A 38 -3.28 -0.61 -7.02
C ALA A 38 -2.84 -1.83 -6.18
N SER A 39 -3.79 -2.49 -5.50
CA SER A 39 -3.52 -3.65 -4.66
C SER A 39 -3.03 -4.86 -5.45
N ILE A 40 -3.57 -5.10 -6.65
CA ILE A 40 -3.14 -6.22 -7.52
C ILE A 40 -1.66 -6.05 -7.89
N LEU A 41 -1.26 -4.84 -8.27
CA LEU A 41 0.11 -4.53 -8.64
C LEU A 41 1.06 -4.65 -7.43
N ALA A 42 0.66 -4.09 -6.28
CA ALA A 42 1.47 -4.16 -5.07
C ALA A 42 1.58 -5.58 -4.51
N ASP A 43 0.50 -6.35 -4.49
CA ASP A 43 0.48 -7.73 -4.00
C ASP A 43 1.36 -8.64 -4.87
N ALA A 44 1.47 -8.37 -6.18
CA ALA A 44 2.37 -9.12 -7.05
C ALA A 44 3.85 -8.92 -6.66
N GLU A 45 4.27 -7.68 -6.40
CA GLU A 45 5.63 -7.37 -5.91
C GLU A 45 5.88 -7.97 -4.52
N LEU A 46 4.92 -7.85 -3.60
CA LEU A 46 5.04 -8.40 -2.24
C LEU A 46 5.09 -9.93 -2.24
N ALA A 47 4.34 -10.58 -3.14
CA ALA A 47 4.35 -12.03 -3.29
C ALA A 47 5.72 -12.53 -3.78
N ALA A 48 6.38 -11.80 -4.70
CA ALA A 48 7.73 -12.14 -5.17
C ALA A 48 8.76 -12.13 -4.03
N LEU A 49 8.55 -11.28 -3.01
CA LEU A 49 9.39 -11.21 -1.81
C LEU A 49 8.92 -12.09 -0.65
N ARG A 50 7.81 -12.82 -0.81
CA ARG A 50 7.16 -13.57 0.28
C ARG A 50 6.80 -12.67 1.49
N ALA A 51 6.56 -11.38 1.23
CA ALA A 51 6.26 -10.37 2.24
C ALA A 51 4.75 -10.28 2.59
N GLY A 52 3.91 -11.06 1.91
CA GLY A 52 2.47 -11.13 2.19
C GLY A 52 1.64 -10.29 1.21
N TRP A 53 0.77 -9.44 1.73
CA TRP A 53 -0.25 -8.72 0.96
C TRP A 53 -0.47 -7.31 1.52
N THR A 54 -0.99 -6.42 0.68
CA THR A 54 -1.24 -5.00 0.98
C THR A 54 -2.43 -4.84 1.92
N SER A 55 -2.23 -4.25 3.09
CA SER A 55 -3.24 -4.04 4.13
C SER A 55 -3.93 -2.69 4.07
N ALA A 56 -3.25 -1.66 3.56
CA ALA A 56 -3.80 -0.31 3.40
C ALA A 56 -3.36 0.33 2.09
N LEU A 57 -4.20 1.23 1.58
CA LEU A 57 -3.94 2.07 0.41
C LEU A 57 -4.26 3.52 0.75
N TYR A 58 -3.30 4.42 0.58
CA TYR A 58 -3.48 5.85 0.80
C TYR A 58 -3.45 6.60 -0.53
N LEU A 59 -4.46 7.42 -0.81
CA LEU A 59 -4.48 8.28 -2.00
C LEU A 59 -3.55 9.48 -1.78
N LEU A 60 -2.42 9.48 -2.48
CA LEU A 60 -1.46 10.57 -2.46
C LEU A 60 -1.90 11.75 -3.34
N GLY A 61 -2.69 11.45 -4.40
CA GLY A 61 -3.22 12.46 -5.30
C GLY A 61 -3.40 11.94 -6.72
N GLN A 62 -3.51 12.87 -7.66
CA GLN A 62 -3.58 12.58 -9.09
C GLN A 62 -2.22 12.70 -9.75
N ASP A 63 -1.89 11.73 -10.60
CA ASP A 63 -0.76 11.81 -11.51
C ASP A 63 -1.12 12.69 -12.71
N LEU A 64 -0.33 13.76 -12.90
CA LEU A 64 -0.47 14.73 -13.99
C LEU A 64 0.42 14.40 -15.20
N GLY A 65 1.15 13.28 -15.16
CA GLY A 65 1.94 12.80 -16.28
C GLY A 65 1.07 12.36 -17.46
N SER A 66 1.66 12.36 -18.66
CA SER A 66 1.00 11.87 -19.88
C SER A 66 0.87 10.35 -19.95
N ASP A 67 1.58 9.65 -19.07
CA ASP A 67 1.60 8.20 -19.05
C ASP A 67 0.47 7.62 -18.19
N SER A 68 -0.43 6.92 -18.86
CA SER A 68 -1.61 6.26 -18.30
C SER A 68 -1.42 4.76 -18.10
N THR A 69 -0.19 4.24 -17.99
CA THR A 69 0.03 2.81 -17.73
C THR A 69 0.07 2.56 -16.22
N PRO A 70 -0.82 1.71 -15.65
CA PRO A 70 -0.76 1.31 -14.25
C PRO A 70 0.52 0.52 -13.98
N ARG A 71 1.25 0.88 -12.91
CA ARG A 71 2.46 0.16 -12.47
C ARG A 71 2.91 0.58 -11.07
N VAL A 72 3.76 -0.23 -10.47
CA VAL A 72 4.58 0.20 -9.34
C VAL A 72 5.62 1.20 -9.84
N LEU A 73 5.62 2.39 -9.26
CA LEU A 73 6.55 3.48 -9.57
C LEU A 73 7.79 3.42 -8.68
N ARG A 74 7.63 2.97 -7.43
CA ARG A 74 8.71 2.84 -6.45
C ARG A 74 8.38 1.76 -5.42
N GLY A 75 9.43 1.08 -4.96
CA GLY A 75 9.37 0.12 -3.87
C GLY A 75 9.55 -1.31 -4.35
N PRO A 76 9.44 -2.28 -3.43
CA PRO A 76 9.11 -2.09 -2.01
C PRO A 76 10.23 -1.41 -1.20
N TYR A 77 9.85 -0.58 -0.24
CA TYR A 77 10.75 0.06 0.71
C TYR A 77 10.22 -0.02 2.13
N ILE A 78 11.11 -0.11 3.11
CA ILE A 78 10.77 -0.14 4.53
C ILE A 78 10.64 1.29 5.04
N GLN A 79 9.46 1.64 5.53
CA GLN A 79 9.18 2.95 6.12
C GLN A 79 7.90 2.86 6.95
N SER A 80 7.86 3.55 8.09
CA SER A 80 6.62 3.72 8.86
C SER A 80 5.58 4.42 8.00
N ALA A 81 4.47 3.75 7.74
CA ALA A 81 3.43 4.34 6.89
C ALA A 81 2.77 5.51 7.63
N TYR A 82 2.53 6.60 6.91
CA TYR A 82 2.04 7.82 7.54
C TYR A 82 0.79 8.34 6.82
N CYS A 83 -0.35 8.34 7.52
CA CYS A 83 -1.63 8.77 6.97
C CYS A 83 -2.00 10.18 7.47
N HIS A 84 -1.65 11.20 6.70
CA HIS A 84 -1.88 12.63 7.00
C HIS A 84 -3.35 13.09 6.85
N GLY A 85 -4.33 12.20 7.09
CA GLY A 85 -5.74 12.48 6.79
C GLY A 85 -6.08 12.35 5.31
N TRP A 86 -5.22 11.67 4.55
CA TRP A 86 -5.51 11.27 3.19
C TRP A 86 -6.68 10.30 3.14
N ARG A 87 -7.39 10.32 2.02
CA ARG A 87 -8.38 9.31 1.69
C ARG A 87 -7.68 7.96 1.65
N GLN A 88 -8.24 6.97 2.36
CA GLN A 88 -7.59 5.69 2.54
C GLN A 88 -8.59 4.53 2.50
N TRP A 89 -8.08 3.37 2.11
CA TRP A 89 -8.81 2.11 2.15
C TRP A 89 -8.02 1.08 2.94
N GLN A 90 -8.73 0.22 3.66
CA GLN A 90 -8.15 -0.88 4.42
C GLN A 90 -8.93 -2.16 4.18
N ARG A 91 -8.26 -3.30 4.35
CA ARG A 91 -8.86 -4.64 4.34
C ARG A 91 -8.18 -5.51 5.41
N GLN A 92 -8.93 -6.43 6.03
CA GLN A 92 -8.42 -7.25 7.16
C GLN A 92 -7.73 -8.54 6.67
N SER A 93 -8.14 -9.05 5.52
CA SER A 93 -7.53 -10.19 4.85
C SER A 93 -7.20 -9.87 3.39
N ARG A 94 -6.37 -10.71 2.76
CA ARG A 94 -6.02 -10.61 1.34
C ARG A 94 -7.26 -10.61 0.42
N THR A 95 -8.32 -11.32 0.81
CA THR A 95 -9.52 -11.50 -0.02
C THR A 95 -10.68 -10.60 0.39
N ASP A 96 -10.55 -9.85 1.49
CA ASP A 96 -11.59 -8.96 1.95
C ASP A 96 -11.71 -7.76 1.01
N PRO A 97 -12.93 -7.20 0.85
CA PRO A 97 -13.13 -6.00 0.06
C PRO A 97 -12.42 -4.80 0.69
N TRP A 98 -11.98 -3.87 -0.17
CA TRP A 98 -11.45 -2.58 0.27
C TRP A 98 -12.55 -1.72 0.88
N THR A 99 -12.37 -1.34 2.15
CA THR A 99 -13.29 -0.44 2.85
C THR A 99 -12.64 0.94 3.00
N GLU A 100 -13.28 1.95 2.42
CA GLU A 100 -12.86 3.33 2.60
C GLU A 100 -13.05 3.74 4.07
N GLN A 101 -12.02 4.30 4.68
CA GLN A 101 -12.10 4.78 6.06
C GLN A 101 -12.55 6.24 6.06
N VAL A 102 -13.70 6.50 6.67
CA VAL A 102 -14.16 7.86 6.94
C VAL A 102 -13.49 8.32 8.23
N LYS A 103 -12.73 9.42 8.17
CA LYS A 103 -12.19 10.09 9.37
C LYS A 103 -13.26 10.91 10.07
#